data_AF-C5KH95-F1
#
_entry.id   AF-C5KH95-F1
#
_cell.length_a   1.000
_cell.length_b   1.000
_cell.length_c   1.000
_cell.angle_alpha   90.00
_cell.angle_beta   90.00
_cell.angle_gamma   90.00
#
_symmetry.space_group_name_H-M   'P 1'
#
loop_
_entity.id
_entity.type
_entity.pdbx_description
1 polymer ?
#
loop_
_entity_poly.entity_id
_entity_poly.type
_entity_poly.pdbx_seq_one_letter_code
_entity_poly.pdbx_strand_id
1 'polypeptide(L)'
;MKTAYTGWSWCYAHGQLPSRDKTNRRSDGSNTIIVFDWDDTILPTTWLERQHQLDSGGMRLKPCTKGKPKHHQHLNIFQQLMIITNAAPGWVEASCQQFMPALVPFVESVPLFARPVSALMSTWKLDAFAKECGGADVDSVVSLGDGPIERQACLRLRDRDIHVKSVKFKESPSVHELINEHELLHLRLKDLLNHQSDLDLRLVCNTSTQIINGRPPCSILHISKLNKMTKTKPVNPSTVVLPRIPQAGNNYYNLPPQQQQSMDK
;
A
#
# COMPACT_ATOMS: atom_id res chain seq x y z
N MET A 1 9.27 13.76 30.81
CA MET A 1 8.54 12.52 30.49
C MET A 1 9.16 11.90 29.24
N LYS A 2 10.05 10.92 29.46
CA LYS A 2 10.65 10.09 28.41
C LYS A 2 9.90 8.77 28.43
N THR A 3 9.00 8.54 27.48
CA THR A 3 8.51 7.18 27.19
C THR A 3 9.52 6.55 26.23
N ALA A 4 10.56 5.98 26.81
CA ALA A 4 11.44 5.05 26.13
C ALA A 4 10.60 3.81 25.79
N TYR A 5 10.41 3.54 24.50
CA TYR A 5 9.90 2.25 24.04
C TYR A 5 10.96 1.19 24.32
N THR A 6 10.82 0.51 25.44
CA THR A 6 11.54 -0.73 25.73
C THR A 6 10.84 -1.89 25.01
N GLY A 7 11.54 -2.48 24.05
CA GLY A 7 11.54 -3.94 23.88
C GLY A 7 10.37 -4.57 23.13
N TRP A 8 10.40 -4.52 21.80
CA TRP A 8 10.01 -5.68 20.99
C TRP A 8 11.22 -6.08 20.15
N SER A 9 12.08 -6.91 20.75
CA SER A 9 13.17 -7.58 20.04
C SER A 9 12.59 -8.77 19.33
N TRP A 10 12.41 -8.68 18.01
CA TRP A 10 12.15 -9.86 17.19
C TRP A 10 13.47 -10.36 16.66
N CYS A 11 13.99 -11.37 17.35
CA CYS A 11 15.11 -12.15 16.87
C CYS A 11 14.70 -12.81 15.56
N TYR A 12 15.59 -12.73 14.56
CA TYR A 12 15.66 -13.71 13.48
C TYR A 12 15.85 -15.07 14.16
N ALA A 13 14.76 -15.80 14.41
CA ALA A 13 14.90 -17.18 14.79
C ALA A 13 15.51 -17.86 13.56
N HIS A 14 16.74 -18.35 13.69
CA HIS A 14 17.46 -19.19 12.73
C HIS A 14 16.72 -20.52 12.41
N GLY A 15 15.39 -20.57 12.54
CA GLY A 15 14.60 -21.67 12.06
C GLY A 15 14.69 -21.71 10.55
N GLN A 16 15.15 -22.83 10.02
CA GLN A 16 14.97 -23.19 8.61
C GLN A 16 13.58 -22.77 8.16
N LEU A 17 13.52 -21.87 7.18
CA LEU A 17 12.28 -21.63 6.45
C LEU A 17 11.86 -23.00 5.89
N PRO A 18 10.60 -23.42 6.12
CA PRO A 18 10.15 -24.72 5.66
C PRO A 18 10.40 -24.84 4.16
N SER A 19 11.05 -25.93 3.77
CA SER A 19 11.20 -26.32 2.36
C SER A 19 9.84 -26.22 1.67
N ARG A 20 9.86 -25.87 0.37
CA ARG A 20 8.69 -25.78 -0.50
C ARG A 20 8.05 -27.15 -0.67
N ASP A 21 7.35 -27.60 0.36
CA ASP A 21 6.48 -28.75 0.28
C ASP A 21 5.23 -28.29 -0.45
N LYS A 22 4.98 -28.88 -1.62
CA LYS A 22 3.79 -28.61 -2.46
C LYS A 22 2.47 -29.01 -1.77
N THR A 23 2.55 -29.42 -0.52
CA THR A 23 1.50 -29.96 0.34
C THR A 23 1.24 -29.06 1.55
N ASN A 24 1.85 -27.88 1.63
CA ASN A 24 1.68 -26.96 2.77
C ASN A 24 0.25 -26.38 2.76
N ARG A 25 -0.74 -27.21 3.09
CA ARG A 25 -2.11 -26.79 3.30
C ARG A 25 -2.16 -26.08 4.64
N ARG A 26 -2.99 -25.04 4.73
CA ARG A 26 -3.32 -24.46 6.04
C ARG A 26 -3.92 -25.55 6.93
N SER A 27 -3.97 -25.32 8.24
CA SER A 27 -4.52 -26.28 9.20
C SER A 27 -5.98 -26.68 8.93
N ASP A 28 -6.70 -25.91 8.12
CA ASP A 28 -8.06 -26.17 7.64
C ASP A 28 -8.11 -26.94 6.30
N GLY A 29 -6.96 -27.33 5.75
CA GLY A 29 -6.84 -28.03 4.47
C GLY A 29 -6.84 -27.14 3.23
N SER A 30 -7.03 -25.82 3.39
CA SER A 30 -7.10 -24.86 2.28
C SER A 30 -5.73 -24.44 1.75
N ASN A 31 -5.66 -24.27 0.43
CA ASN A 31 -4.51 -23.76 -0.30
C ASN A 31 -4.76 -22.30 -0.67
N THR A 32 -4.04 -21.38 0.00
CA THR A 32 -4.21 -19.94 -0.21
C THR A 32 -2.91 -19.31 -0.67
N ILE A 33 -2.90 -18.77 -1.88
CA ILE A 33 -1.74 -18.08 -2.44
C ILE A 33 -1.82 -16.59 -2.10
N ILE A 34 -0.74 -16.03 -1.55
CA ILE A 34 -0.61 -14.60 -1.31
C ILE A 34 0.34 -14.00 -2.34
N VAL A 35 -0.14 -13.04 -3.12
CA VAL A 35 0.65 -12.32 -4.11
C VAL A 35 0.89 -10.90 -3.64
N PHE A 36 2.16 -10.50 -3.59
CA PHE A 36 2.57 -9.13 -3.35
C PHE A 36 3.13 -8.47 -4.62
N ASP A 37 2.80 -7.20 -4.83
CA ASP A 37 3.66 -6.32 -5.62
C ASP A 37 4.86 -5.82 -4.80
N TRP A 38 5.83 -5.23 -5.47
CA TRP A 38 7.07 -4.74 -4.87
C TRP A 38 7.11 -3.22 -4.75
N ASP A 39 7.17 -2.53 -5.89
CA ASP A 39 7.22 -1.06 -5.97
C ASP A 39 5.97 -0.43 -5.36
N ASP A 40 6.14 0.62 -4.56
CA ASP A 40 5.11 1.33 -3.79
C ASP A 40 4.17 0.46 -2.93
N THR A 41 4.47 -0.83 -2.78
CA THR A 41 3.71 -1.81 -1.99
C THR A 41 4.55 -2.41 -0.87
N ILE A 42 5.80 -2.77 -1.12
CA ILE A 42 6.78 -3.22 -0.11
C ILE A 42 7.87 -2.16 0.04
N LEU A 43 8.40 -1.69 -1.09
CA LEU A 43 9.42 -0.65 -1.15
C LEU A 43 8.78 0.65 -1.65
N PRO A 44 8.84 1.78 -0.92
CA PRO A 44 8.24 3.05 -1.37
C PRO A 44 9.10 3.71 -2.45
N THR A 45 9.15 3.13 -3.64
CA THR A 45 10.08 3.52 -4.71
C THR A 45 9.79 4.90 -5.27
N THR A 46 8.53 5.31 -5.37
CA THR A 46 8.20 6.70 -5.75
C THR A 46 8.66 7.70 -4.69
N TRP A 47 8.63 7.33 -3.40
CA TRP A 47 9.23 8.18 -2.37
C TRP A 47 10.76 8.24 -2.50
N LEU A 48 11.42 7.12 -2.73
CA LEU A 48 12.88 7.04 -2.91
C LEU A 48 13.36 7.85 -4.11
N GLU A 49 12.63 7.82 -5.23
CA GLU A 49 12.90 8.65 -6.40
C GLU A 49 12.83 10.14 -6.05
N ARG A 50 11.77 10.57 -5.34
CA ARG A 50 11.62 11.96 -4.86
C ARG A 50 12.73 12.39 -3.88
N GLN A 51 13.31 11.46 -3.14
CA GLN A 51 14.47 11.70 -2.27
C GLN A 51 15.81 11.59 -3.01
N HIS A 52 15.79 11.47 -4.34
CA HIS A 52 16.96 11.30 -5.21
C HIS A 52 17.86 10.11 -4.82
N GLN A 53 17.27 9.07 -4.21
CA GLN A 53 17.97 7.82 -3.87
C GLN A 53 18.02 6.84 -5.04
N LEU A 54 17.25 7.12 -6.10
CA LEU A 54 17.29 6.41 -7.38
C LEU A 54 17.87 7.34 -8.47
N ASP A 55 18.37 6.76 -9.55
CA ASP A 55 18.81 7.51 -10.73
C ASP A 55 17.67 8.19 -11.49
N SER A 56 18.02 9.00 -12.49
CA SER A 56 17.05 9.64 -13.35
C SER A 56 16.29 8.57 -14.13
N GLY A 57 15.01 8.37 -13.81
CA GLY A 57 14.17 7.30 -14.37
C GLY A 57 13.88 6.17 -13.40
N GLY A 58 14.42 6.19 -12.17
CA GLY A 58 14.07 5.24 -11.12
C GLY A 58 14.56 3.80 -11.36
N MET A 59 15.46 3.60 -12.32
CA MET A 59 15.86 2.27 -12.80
C MET A 59 17.14 1.74 -12.16
N ARG A 60 17.94 2.60 -11.52
CA ARG A 60 19.19 2.21 -10.86
C ARG A 60 19.31 2.82 -9.49
N LEU A 61 19.91 2.04 -8.62
CA LEU A 61 20.17 2.43 -7.24
C LEU A 61 21.37 3.39 -7.19
N LYS A 62 21.23 4.49 -6.44
CA LYS A 62 22.37 5.34 -6.10
C LYS A 62 23.00 4.89 -4.79
N PRO A 63 24.33 5.04 -4.60
CA PRO A 63 24.96 4.83 -3.30
C PRO A 63 24.26 5.67 -2.22
N CYS A 64 23.75 5.03 -1.18
CA CYS A 64 23.02 5.73 -0.11
C CYS A 64 24.02 6.56 0.71
N THR A 65 23.98 7.89 0.57
CA THR A 65 24.88 8.82 1.27
C THR A 65 24.29 9.39 2.56
N LYS A 66 22.98 9.30 2.77
CA LYS A 66 22.29 9.78 3.99
C LYS A 66 21.07 8.92 4.32
N GLY A 67 21.05 8.41 5.56
CA GLY A 67 19.87 7.85 6.23
C GLY A 67 19.21 6.67 5.50
N LYS A 68 19.58 5.43 5.86
CA LYS A 68 18.74 4.27 5.53
C LYS A 68 17.35 4.50 6.12
N PRO A 69 16.25 4.39 5.34
CA PRO A 69 14.92 4.45 5.93
C PRO A 69 14.86 3.38 7.02
N LYS A 70 14.55 3.79 8.26
CA LYS A 70 14.27 2.85 9.34
C LYS A 70 12.88 2.27 9.10
N HIS A 71 12.76 1.45 8.07
CA HIS A 71 11.58 0.64 7.86
C HIS A 71 11.73 -0.57 8.76
N HIS A 72 10.96 -0.60 9.85
CA HIS A 72 10.94 -1.76 10.73
C HIS A 72 10.29 -2.91 9.94
N GLN A 73 10.96 -4.07 9.89
CA GLN A 73 10.57 -5.18 9.04
C GLN A 73 9.46 -5.98 9.71
N HIS A 74 8.22 -5.73 9.29
CA HIS A 74 7.02 -6.42 9.80
C HIS A 74 6.52 -7.55 8.87
N LEU A 75 7.33 -7.99 7.90
CA LEU A 75 6.90 -8.88 6.81
C LEU A 75 7.16 -10.38 7.06
N ASN A 76 7.62 -10.79 8.25
CA ASN A 76 7.97 -12.18 8.60
C ASN A 76 6.78 -13.17 8.71
N ILE A 77 5.64 -12.91 8.06
CA ILE A 77 4.36 -13.57 8.36
C ILE A 77 3.91 -14.60 7.32
N PHE A 78 4.62 -14.78 6.20
CA PHE A 78 4.01 -15.45 5.05
C PHE A 78 4.75 -16.72 4.63
N GLN A 79 4.10 -17.87 4.82
CA GLN A 79 4.62 -19.19 4.42
C GLN A 79 4.22 -19.61 2.99
N GLN A 80 3.32 -18.87 2.33
CA GLN A 80 2.84 -19.08 0.95
C GLN A 80 2.71 -17.74 0.22
N LEU A 81 3.79 -16.97 0.23
CA LEU A 81 3.88 -15.70 -0.47
C LEU A 81 4.67 -15.86 -1.76
N MET A 82 4.22 -15.16 -2.79
CA MET A 82 4.99 -14.91 -3.99
C MET A 82 4.97 -13.43 -4.32
N ILE A 83 5.99 -12.99 -5.06
CA ILE A 83 6.09 -11.62 -5.56
C ILE A 83 5.83 -11.65 -7.06
N ILE A 84 4.86 -10.87 -7.54
CA ILE A 84 4.61 -10.65 -8.97
C ILE A 84 4.65 -9.15 -9.24
N THR A 85 5.70 -8.70 -9.93
CA THR A 85 5.97 -7.27 -10.11
C THR A 85 6.14 -6.90 -11.58
N ASN A 86 5.87 -5.63 -11.89
CA ASN A 86 6.14 -5.04 -13.20
C ASN A 86 7.61 -4.59 -13.37
N ALA A 87 8.40 -4.66 -12.29
CA ALA A 87 9.81 -4.34 -12.31
C ALA A 87 10.62 -5.23 -13.25
N ALA A 88 11.76 -4.71 -13.69
CA ALA A 88 12.72 -5.48 -14.47
C ALA A 88 13.37 -6.59 -13.61
N PRO A 89 13.82 -7.71 -14.23
CA PRO A 89 14.55 -8.74 -13.52
C PRO A 89 15.79 -8.19 -12.80
N GLY A 90 16.02 -8.62 -11.56
CA GLY A 90 17.12 -8.15 -10.71
C GLY A 90 16.82 -6.88 -9.91
N TRP A 91 15.72 -6.16 -10.17
CA TRP A 91 15.35 -4.95 -9.43
C TRP A 91 15.00 -5.24 -7.98
N VAL A 92 14.19 -6.27 -7.73
CA VAL A 92 13.70 -6.61 -6.39
C VAL A 92 14.87 -6.98 -5.49
N GLU A 93 15.76 -7.83 -5.99
CA GLU A 93 16.93 -8.31 -5.27
C GLU A 93 17.90 -7.17 -4.95
N ALA A 94 18.27 -6.37 -5.95
CA ALA A 94 19.20 -5.25 -5.77
C ALA A 94 18.62 -4.19 -4.81
N SER A 95 17.34 -3.83 -5.00
CA SER A 95 16.69 -2.81 -4.17
C SER A 95 16.46 -3.30 -2.73
N CYS A 96 16.13 -4.58 -2.56
CA CYS A 96 16.05 -5.22 -1.24
C CYS A 96 17.40 -5.20 -0.53
N GLN A 97 18.48 -5.63 -1.19
CA GLN A 97 19.82 -5.63 -0.61
C GLN A 97 20.25 -4.23 -0.15
N GLN A 98 19.91 -3.20 -0.93
CA GLN A 98 20.28 -1.84 -0.61
C GLN A 98 19.44 -1.22 0.52
N PHE A 99 18.11 -1.30 0.41
CA PHE A 99 17.20 -0.52 1.26
C PHE A 99 16.61 -1.34 2.41
N MET A 100 16.50 -2.66 2.27
CA MET A 100 15.88 -3.57 3.24
C MET A 100 16.70 -4.85 3.44
N PRO A 101 18.00 -4.77 3.76
CA PRO A 101 18.92 -5.92 3.72
C PRO A 101 18.48 -7.10 4.59
N ALA A 102 17.79 -6.87 5.71
CA ALA A 102 17.31 -7.97 6.55
C ALA A 102 16.07 -8.71 5.99
N LEU A 103 15.45 -8.23 4.88
CA LEU A 103 14.45 -8.97 4.10
C LEU A 103 15.08 -9.82 2.99
N VAL A 104 16.39 -9.68 2.71
CA VAL A 104 17.04 -10.43 1.62
C VAL A 104 16.83 -11.94 1.74
N PRO A 105 17.07 -12.58 2.91
CA PRO A 105 16.84 -14.02 3.03
C PRO A 105 15.39 -14.44 2.77
N PHE A 106 14.44 -13.56 3.12
CA PHE A 106 13.02 -13.79 2.85
C PHE A 106 12.73 -13.70 1.35
N VAL A 107 13.19 -12.65 0.68
CA VAL A 107 13.00 -12.45 -0.77
C VAL A 107 13.62 -13.61 -1.56
N GLU A 108 14.80 -14.09 -1.16
CA GLU A 108 15.46 -15.26 -1.78
C GLU A 108 14.70 -16.57 -1.57
N SER A 109 13.88 -16.65 -0.52
CA SER A 109 13.11 -17.86 -0.18
C SER A 109 11.75 -17.96 -0.88
N VAL A 110 11.22 -16.86 -1.41
CA VAL A 110 9.89 -16.82 -2.01
C VAL A 110 9.95 -16.85 -3.55
N PRO A 111 8.95 -17.44 -4.23
CA PRO A 111 8.84 -17.31 -5.67
C PRO A 111 8.72 -15.83 -6.09
N LEU A 112 9.61 -15.40 -6.98
CA LEU A 112 9.67 -14.04 -7.52
C LEU A 112 9.50 -14.07 -9.04
N PHE A 113 8.51 -13.34 -9.53
CA PHE A 113 8.21 -13.19 -10.95
C PHE A 113 8.29 -11.71 -11.32
N ALA A 114 9.44 -11.31 -11.83
CA ALA A 114 9.65 -10.00 -12.44
C ALA A 114 9.18 -10.00 -13.91
N ARG A 115 8.80 -8.83 -14.41
CA ARG A 115 8.32 -8.70 -15.79
C ARG A 115 9.46 -8.95 -16.78
N PRO A 116 9.31 -9.90 -17.72
CA PRO A 116 10.26 -10.05 -18.81
C PRO A 116 10.35 -8.76 -19.64
N VAL A 117 11.55 -8.41 -20.09
CA VAL A 117 11.79 -7.17 -20.87
C VAL A 117 10.90 -7.08 -22.11
N SER A 118 10.63 -8.22 -22.76
CA SER A 118 9.77 -8.34 -23.94
C SER A 118 8.27 -8.25 -23.66
N ALA A 119 7.84 -8.37 -22.39
CA ALA A 119 6.44 -8.43 -22.03
C ALA A 119 5.86 -7.03 -21.78
N LEU A 120 4.61 -6.81 -22.18
CA LEU A 120 3.91 -5.54 -21.97
C LEU A 120 3.49 -5.39 -20.51
N MET A 121 3.78 -4.23 -19.90
CA MET A 121 3.41 -3.92 -18.50
C MET A 121 1.90 -4.04 -18.22
N SER A 122 1.07 -3.77 -19.23
CA SER A 122 -0.39 -3.78 -19.11
C SER A 122 -1.01 -5.17 -19.08
N THR A 123 -0.33 -6.19 -19.61
CA THR A 123 -0.90 -7.55 -19.76
C THR A 123 -0.13 -8.62 -19.01
N TRP A 124 1.19 -8.48 -18.86
CA TRP A 124 2.07 -9.47 -18.22
C TRP A 124 1.52 -10.00 -16.89
N LYS A 125 1.13 -9.10 -15.97
CA LYS A 125 0.65 -9.52 -14.64
C LYS A 125 -0.64 -10.33 -14.75
N LEU A 126 -1.50 -10.06 -15.73
CA LEU A 126 -2.73 -10.83 -15.96
C LEU A 126 -2.38 -12.29 -16.31
N ASP A 127 -1.42 -12.47 -17.21
CA ASP A 127 -0.94 -13.79 -17.64
C ASP A 127 -0.20 -14.51 -16.51
N ALA A 128 0.64 -13.80 -15.77
CA ALA A 128 1.38 -14.34 -14.63
C ALA A 128 0.44 -14.83 -13.52
N PHE A 129 -0.58 -14.06 -13.15
CA PHE A 129 -1.59 -14.49 -12.17
C PHE A 129 -2.37 -15.72 -12.65
N ALA A 130 -2.82 -15.71 -13.92
CA ALA A 130 -3.56 -16.85 -14.47
C ALA A 130 -2.72 -18.14 -14.46
N LYS A 131 -1.43 -18.04 -14.76
CA LYS A 131 -0.50 -19.16 -14.81
C LYS A 131 -0.12 -19.68 -13.42
N GLU A 132 0.24 -18.78 -12.51
CA GLU A 132 0.85 -19.14 -11.23
C GLU A 132 -0.18 -19.30 -10.10
N CYS A 133 -1.37 -18.69 -10.23
CA CYS A 133 -2.40 -18.71 -9.18
C CYS A 133 -3.72 -19.38 -9.62
N GLY A 134 -3.88 -19.70 -10.91
CA GLY A 134 -5.12 -20.26 -11.47
C GLY A 134 -5.18 -21.79 -11.51
N GLY A 135 -4.41 -22.47 -10.66
CA GLY A 135 -4.37 -23.94 -10.55
C GLY A 135 -5.64 -24.52 -9.93
N ALA A 136 -5.98 -25.75 -10.29
CA ALA A 136 -7.19 -26.44 -9.82
C ALA A 136 -7.15 -26.81 -8.32
N ASP A 137 -5.97 -26.78 -7.72
CA ASP A 137 -5.71 -27.06 -6.30
C ASP A 137 -5.70 -25.80 -5.43
N VAL A 138 -5.99 -24.62 -5.99
CA VAL A 138 -5.96 -23.33 -5.30
C VAL A 138 -7.37 -22.94 -4.86
N ASP A 139 -7.60 -22.81 -3.55
CA ASP A 139 -8.92 -22.43 -3.02
C ASP A 139 -9.10 -20.91 -2.95
N SER A 140 -8.01 -20.17 -2.68
CA SER A 140 -8.08 -18.72 -2.54
C SER A 140 -6.80 -18.01 -2.98
N VAL A 141 -6.96 -16.81 -3.54
CA VAL A 141 -5.86 -15.93 -3.91
C VAL A 141 -6.04 -14.58 -3.25
N VAL A 142 -4.99 -14.11 -2.57
CA VAL A 142 -4.93 -12.79 -1.94
C VAL A 142 -3.92 -11.92 -2.67
N SER A 143 -4.38 -10.88 -3.36
CA SER A 143 -3.51 -9.92 -4.05
C SER A 143 -3.35 -8.65 -3.21
N LEU A 144 -2.11 -8.24 -3.03
CA LEU A 144 -1.68 -7.10 -2.22
C LEU A 144 -0.80 -6.19 -3.10
N GLY A 145 -1.29 -5.02 -3.46
CA GLY A 145 -0.59 -4.13 -4.38
C GLY A 145 -1.22 -2.75 -4.51
N ASP A 146 -0.43 -1.76 -4.94
CA ASP A 146 -0.85 -0.39 -5.16
C ASP A 146 -1.18 -0.08 -6.63
N GLY A 147 -0.96 -0.99 -7.57
CA GLY A 147 -1.34 -0.87 -8.97
C GLY A 147 -2.80 -1.27 -9.25
N PRO A 148 -3.39 -0.77 -10.36
CA PRO A 148 -4.69 -1.25 -10.82
C PRO A 148 -4.60 -2.63 -11.51
N ILE A 149 -3.43 -3.00 -12.04
CA ILE A 149 -3.25 -4.19 -12.88
C ILE A 149 -3.27 -5.47 -12.05
N GLU A 150 -2.54 -5.58 -10.93
CA GLU A 150 -2.62 -6.81 -10.10
C GLU A 150 -3.99 -6.98 -9.44
N ARG A 151 -4.67 -5.88 -9.08
CA ARG A 151 -6.09 -5.95 -8.70
C ARG A 151 -6.92 -6.59 -9.81
N GLN A 152 -6.80 -6.10 -11.04
CA GLN A 152 -7.54 -6.66 -12.17
C GLN A 152 -7.16 -8.14 -12.43
N ALA A 153 -5.88 -8.48 -12.33
CA ALA A 153 -5.36 -9.83 -12.49
C ALA A 153 -6.00 -10.80 -11.49
N CYS A 154 -6.01 -10.42 -10.22
CA CYS A 154 -6.64 -11.17 -9.14
C CYS A 154 -8.15 -11.37 -9.39
N LEU A 155 -8.87 -10.29 -9.71
CA LEU A 155 -10.33 -10.35 -9.90
C LEU A 155 -10.75 -11.24 -11.08
N ARG A 156 -9.88 -11.44 -12.09
CA ARG A 156 -10.15 -12.35 -13.22
C ARG A 156 -10.05 -13.83 -12.85
N LEU A 157 -9.46 -14.17 -11.71
CA LEU A 157 -9.39 -15.57 -11.26
C LEU A 157 -10.73 -16.07 -10.71
N ARG A 158 -11.72 -15.19 -10.48
CA ARG A 158 -13.08 -15.55 -10.04
C ARG A 158 -13.76 -16.56 -10.95
N ASP A 159 -13.42 -16.54 -12.23
CA ASP A 159 -14.00 -17.44 -13.24
C ASP A 159 -13.57 -18.92 -13.03
N ARG A 160 -12.74 -19.22 -12.02
CA ARG A 160 -12.11 -20.54 -11.80
C ARG A 160 -12.52 -21.27 -10.52
N ASP A 161 -13.64 -20.92 -9.89
CA ASP A 161 -14.06 -21.46 -8.58
C ASP A 161 -13.01 -21.19 -7.47
N ILE A 162 -12.34 -20.04 -7.56
CA ILE A 162 -11.31 -19.57 -6.61
C ILE A 162 -11.84 -18.34 -5.88
N HIS A 163 -11.73 -18.30 -4.55
CA HIS A 163 -12.03 -17.11 -3.77
C HIS A 163 -10.95 -16.05 -3.93
N VAL A 164 -11.30 -14.89 -4.49
CA VAL A 164 -10.33 -13.83 -4.77
C VAL A 164 -10.46 -12.67 -3.78
N LYS A 165 -9.32 -12.22 -3.26
CA LYS A 165 -9.26 -11.14 -2.27
C LYS A 165 -8.23 -10.12 -2.72
N SER A 166 -8.68 -9.01 -3.27
CA SER A 166 -7.80 -7.89 -3.62
C SER A 166 -7.76 -6.89 -2.47
N VAL A 167 -6.57 -6.50 -2.02
CA VAL A 167 -6.35 -5.36 -1.13
C VAL A 167 -5.50 -4.35 -1.87
N LYS A 168 -6.14 -3.26 -2.29
CA LYS A 168 -5.52 -2.16 -3.00
C LYS A 168 -4.86 -1.19 -2.02
N PHE A 169 -3.54 -1.09 -2.10
CA PHE A 169 -2.74 -0.11 -1.39
C PHE A 169 -2.87 1.28 -2.04
N LYS A 170 -2.44 2.30 -1.32
CA LYS A 170 -2.34 3.67 -1.80
C LYS A 170 -1.22 3.77 -2.85
N GLU A 171 -1.51 4.44 -3.96
CA GLU A 171 -0.51 4.75 -4.98
C GLU A 171 0.48 5.79 -4.45
N SER A 172 1.77 5.57 -4.69
CA SER A 172 2.86 6.47 -4.31
C SER A 172 2.83 6.92 -2.84
N PRO A 173 2.75 5.97 -1.88
CA PRO A 173 2.59 6.30 -0.47
C PRO A 173 3.84 7.04 0.05
N SER A 174 3.65 7.87 1.08
CA SER A 174 4.79 8.25 1.92
C SER A 174 5.25 7.06 2.77
N VAL A 175 6.49 7.10 3.27
CA VAL A 175 7.02 6.03 4.15
C VAL A 175 6.10 5.77 5.35
N HIS A 176 5.56 6.81 5.97
CA HIS A 176 4.66 6.67 7.13
C HIS A 176 3.32 6.04 6.74
N GLU A 177 2.77 6.38 5.57
CA GLU A 177 1.54 5.78 5.08
C GLU A 177 1.75 4.29 4.78
N LEU A 178 2.86 3.94 4.12
CA LEU A 178 3.18 2.55 3.82
C LEU A 178 3.34 1.70 5.09
N ILE A 179 4.00 2.25 6.12
CA ILE A 179 4.10 1.60 7.44
C ILE A 179 2.71 1.36 8.03
N ASN A 180 1.83 2.37 8.02
CA ASN A 180 0.46 2.26 8.53
C ASN A 180 -0.36 1.21 7.74
N GLU A 181 -0.15 1.11 6.43
CA GLU A 181 -0.78 0.10 5.58
C GLU A 181 -0.33 -1.31 5.95
N HIS A 182 0.99 -1.52 6.14
CA HIS A 182 1.54 -2.81 6.57
C HIS A 182 1.09 -3.21 7.97
N GLU A 183 1.07 -2.27 8.93
CA GLU A 183 0.57 -2.53 10.28
C GLU A 183 -0.90 -2.94 10.27
N LEU A 184 -1.73 -2.23 9.50
CA LEU A 184 -3.14 -2.58 9.38
C LEU A 184 -3.34 -3.93 8.68
N LEU A 185 -2.59 -4.20 7.63
CA LEU A 185 -2.62 -5.50 6.95
C LEU A 185 -2.24 -6.61 7.92
N HIS A 186 -1.16 -6.45 8.70
CA HIS A 186 -0.73 -7.42 9.70
C HIS A 186 -1.85 -7.73 10.71
N LEU A 187 -2.49 -6.68 11.25
CA LEU A 187 -3.60 -6.83 12.21
C LEU A 187 -4.81 -7.57 11.62
N ARG A 188 -5.06 -7.45 10.31
CA ARG A 188 -6.24 -8.00 9.63
C ARG A 188 -5.95 -9.24 8.78
N LEU A 189 -4.69 -9.66 8.69
CA LEU A 189 -4.27 -10.72 7.80
C LEU A 189 -4.98 -12.04 8.11
N LYS A 190 -5.07 -12.41 9.40
CA LYS A 190 -5.77 -13.63 9.81
C LYS A 190 -7.23 -13.63 9.39
N ASP A 191 -7.92 -12.50 9.57
CA ASP A 191 -9.31 -12.33 9.15
C ASP A 191 -9.44 -12.45 7.62
N LEU A 192 -8.52 -11.81 6.88
CA LEU A 192 -8.49 -11.82 5.42
C LEU A 192 -8.30 -13.25 4.88
N LEU A 193 -7.36 -14.00 5.44
CA LEU A 193 -7.09 -15.38 5.05
C LEU A 193 -8.25 -16.32 5.40
N ASN A 194 -8.91 -16.12 6.55
CA ASN A 194 -10.05 -16.95 6.98
C ASN A 194 -11.37 -16.62 6.28
N HIS A 195 -11.47 -15.49 5.58
CA HIS A 195 -12.69 -15.09 4.91
C HIS A 195 -13.02 -16.04 3.75
N GLN A 196 -14.21 -16.62 3.73
CA GLN A 196 -14.61 -17.65 2.75
C GLN A 196 -15.43 -17.07 1.58
N SER A 197 -15.13 -15.84 1.19
CA SER A 197 -15.72 -15.24 0.00
C SER A 197 -14.84 -14.12 -0.54
N ASP A 198 -15.22 -13.65 -1.72
CA ASP A 198 -14.49 -12.62 -2.43
C ASP A 198 -14.43 -11.30 -1.66
N LEU A 199 -13.29 -10.63 -1.77
CA LEU A 199 -13.06 -9.32 -1.20
C LEU A 199 -12.42 -8.39 -2.23
N ASP A 200 -12.93 -7.17 -2.35
CA ASP A 200 -12.32 -6.11 -3.15
C ASP A 200 -12.17 -4.86 -2.27
N LEU A 201 -11.01 -4.72 -1.66
CA LEU A 201 -10.71 -3.82 -0.57
C LEU A 201 -9.71 -2.75 -0.99
N ARG A 202 -9.75 -1.61 -0.32
CA ARG A 202 -8.78 -0.52 -0.45
C ARG A 202 -8.36 -0.03 0.93
N LEU A 203 -7.06 0.14 1.12
CA LEU A 203 -6.49 0.80 2.29
C LEU A 203 -6.63 2.31 2.14
N VAL A 204 -7.08 2.97 3.19
CA VAL A 204 -7.20 4.42 3.26
C VAL A 204 -6.55 4.86 4.55
N CYS A 205 -5.36 5.47 4.42
CA CYS A 205 -4.62 6.02 5.54
C CYS A 205 -4.74 7.54 5.57
N ASN A 206 -4.86 8.08 6.77
CA ASN A 206 -4.75 9.51 7.02
C ASN A 206 -3.28 9.90 7.16
N THR A 207 -2.95 11.15 6.83
CA THR A 207 -1.61 11.71 6.99
C THR A 207 -1.17 11.91 8.44
N SER A 208 -2.08 11.69 9.41
CA SER A 208 -1.75 11.77 10.83
C SER A 208 -0.80 10.63 11.22
N THR A 209 0.17 10.92 12.08
CA THR A 209 1.03 9.91 12.73
C THR A 209 0.48 9.44 14.06
N GLN A 210 -0.66 10.00 14.50
CA GLN A 210 -1.25 9.63 15.78
C GLN A 210 -1.94 8.27 15.69
N ILE A 211 -1.43 7.32 16.46
CA ILE A 211 -2.09 6.05 16.74
C ILE A 211 -3.33 6.35 17.58
N ILE A 212 -4.51 6.00 17.07
CA ILE A 212 -5.77 6.19 17.78
C ILE A 212 -6.16 4.83 18.37
N ASN A 213 -6.21 4.74 19.70
CA ASN A 213 -6.59 3.51 20.43
C ASN A 213 -5.74 2.27 20.07
N GLY A 214 -4.42 2.44 19.89
CA GLY A 214 -3.52 1.33 19.56
C GLY A 214 -3.63 0.82 18.11
N ARG A 215 -4.35 1.54 17.23
CA ARG A 215 -4.45 1.21 15.80
C ARG A 215 -3.76 2.26 14.94
N PRO A 216 -3.14 1.86 13.81
CA PRO A 216 -2.64 2.83 12.85
C PRO A 216 -3.79 3.70 12.34
N PRO A 217 -3.54 4.94 11.93
CA PRO A 217 -4.53 5.86 11.37
C PRO A 217 -4.90 5.47 9.92
N CYS A 218 -5.21 4.19 9.73
CA CYS A 218 -5.57 3.58 8.47
C CYS A 218 -6.82 2.72 8.63
N SER A 219 -7.59 2.63 7.55
CA SER A 219 -8.85 1.88 7.50
C SER A 219 -8.94 1.05 6.23
N ILE A 220 -9.73 -0.03 6.27
CA ILE A 220 -10.00 -0.89 5.11
C ILE A 220 -11.42 -0.65 4.66
N LEU A 221 -11.61 -0.25 3.40
CA LEU A 221 -12.91 -0.02 2.78
C LEU A 221 -13.15 -0.98 1.65
N HIS A 222 -14.40 -1.44 1.49
CA HIS A 222 -14.78 -2.22 0.31
C HIS A 222 -14.97 -1.29 -0.90
N ILE A 223 -14.33 -1.58 -2.04
CA ILE A 223 -14.30 -0.70 -3.22
C ILE A 223 -15.72 -0.50 -3.81
N SER A 224 -16.57 -1.52 -3.76
CA SER A 224 -17.98 -1.37 -4.18
C SER A 224 -18.79 -0.38 -3.33
N LYS A 225 -18.40 -0.16 -2.06
CA LYS A 225 -19.04 0.82 -1.17
C LYS A 225 -18.56 2.26 -1.45
N LEU A 226 -17.30 2.43 -1.90
CA LEU A 226 -16.77 3.72 -2.34
C LEU A 226 -17.48 4.25 -3.59
N ASN A 227 -17.78 3.38 -4.57
CA ASN A 227 -18.51 3.76 -5.79
C ASN A 227 -19.97 4.19 -5.53
N LYS A 228 -20.57 3.75 -4.42
CA LYS A 228 -21.91 4.22 -4.00
C LYS A 228 -21.85 5.60 -3.37
N MET A 229 -20.78 5.93 -2.63
CA MET A 229 -20.56 7.26 -2.06
C MET A 229 -20.25 8.32 -3.12
N THR A 230 -19.56 7.97 -4.22
CA THR A 230 -19.25 8.91 -5.32
C THR A 230 -20.42 9.12 -6.29
N LYS A 231 -21.38 8.19 -6.37
CA LYS A 231 -22.59 8.34 -7.21
C LYS A 231 -23.70 9.16 -6.57
N THR A 232 -23.61 9.48 -5.28
CA THR A 232 -24.54 10.39 -4.59
C THR A 232 -23.94 11.80 -4.49
N LYS A 233 -23.93 12.54 -5.61
CA LYS A 233 -24.14 14.00 -5.72
C LYS A 233 -23.70 14.50 -7.12
N PRO A 234 -24.63 14.89 -8.01
CA PRO A 234 -24.36 15.97 -8.94
C PRO A 234 -24.55 17.29 -8.18
N VAL A 235 -23.49 18.04 -7.96
CA VAL A 235 -23.61 19.42 -7.47
C VAL A 235 -23.86 20.32 -8.68
N ASN A 236 -25.06 20.88 -8.74
CA ASN A 236 -25.48 21.89 -9.71
C ASN A 236 -24.65 23.18 -9.47
N PRO A 237 -23.98 23.79 -10.48
CA PRO A 237 -22.98 24.85 -10.25
C PRO A 237 -23.58 26.23 -9.95
N SER A 238 -24.75 26.34 -9.31
CA SER A 238 -25.44 27.64 -9.14
C SER A 238 -25.97 27.93 -7.73
N THR A 239 -25.48 27.26 -6.69
CA THR A 239 -25.90 27.59 -5.32
C THR A 239 -24.86 27.17 -4.29
N VAL A 240 -23.83 28.00 -4.10
CA VAL A 240 -23.13 28.09 -2.81
C VAL A 240 -23.15 29.54 -2.39
N VAL A 241 -24.23 29.94 -1.72
CA VAL A 241 -24.27 31.15 -0.91
C VAL A 241 -23.56 30.83 0.40
N LEU A 242 -22.45 31.51 0.68
CA LEU A 242 -21.72 31.42 1.94
C LEU A 242 -22.59 31.91 3.10
N PRO A 243 -22.57 31.28 4.30
CA PRO A 243 -23.33 31.77 5.45
C PRO A 243 -22.74 33.09 5.97
N ARG A 244 -23.58 34.13 6.09
CA ARG A 244 -23.24 35.41 6.74
C ARG A 244 -23.11 35.24 8.26
N ILE A 245 -22.07 35.86 8.81
CA ILE A 245 -21.86 36.08 10.25
C ILE A 245 -22.92 37.09 10.76
N PRO A 246 -23.53 36.90 11.95
CA PRO A 246 -24.49 37.86 12.50
C PRO A 246 -23.77 39.10 13.05
N GLN A 247 -24.18 40.29 12.60
CA GLN A 247 -23.75 41.57 13.18
C GLN A 247 -24.68 41.99 14.31
N ALA A 248 -24.10 42.38 15.45
CA ALA A 248 -24.77 43.11 16.51
C ALA A 248 -25.05 44.56 16.08
N GLY A 249 -26.22 45.08 16.48
CA GLY A 249 -26.83 46.28 15.92
C GLY A 249 -26.28 47.64 16.36
N ASN A 250 -26.56 48.61 15.46
CA ASN A 250 -26.87 50.03 15.63
C ASN A 250 -26.06 50.90 16.63
N ASN A 251 -25.39 51.94 16.13
CA ASN A 251 -25.94 53.31 16.10
C ASN A 251 -24.98 54.42 15.59
N TYR A 252 -25.53 55.28 14.73
CA TYR A 252 -25.40 56.75 14.61
C TYR A 252 -24.14 57.52 14.11
N TYR A 253 -24.45 58.38 13.11
CA TYR A 253 -23.94 59.72 12.70
C TYR A 253 -22.64 59.94 11.87
N ASN A 254 -22.89 60.54 10.68
CA ASN A 254 -22.25 61.70 10.03
C ASN A 254 -20.84 61.64 9.36
N LEU A 255 -20.89 61.89 8.03
CA LEU A 255 -19.94 62.49 7.06
C LEU A 255 -18.99 63.62 7.57
N PRO A 256 -17.97 64.13 6.81
CA PRO A 256 -17.18 63.62 5.65
C PRO A 256 -15.64 64.01 5.71
N PRO A 257 -14.88 64.36 4.64
CA PRO A 257 -13.60 63.71 4.28
C PRO A 257 -12.36 64.61 4.41
N GLN A 258 -11.15 64.07 4.19
CA GLN A 258 -9.83 64.68 3.84
C GLN A 258 -8.72 63.81 4.48
N GLN A 259 -7.51 63.58 3.96
CA GLN A 259 -6.72 64.13 2.86
C GLN A 259 -5.57 63.14 2.56
N GLN A 260 -5.13 63.12 1.30
CA GLN A 260 -3.86 62.54 0.84
C GLN A 260 -2.66 63.02 1.68
N GLN A 261 -1.76 62.11 2.06
CA GLN A 261 -0.35 62.44 2.25
C GLN A 261 0.56 61.40 1.59
N SER A 262 1.25 61.88 0.56
CA SER A 262 2.49 61.39 0.01
C SER A 262 3.62 61.43 1.04
N MET A 263 4.49 60.42 1.03
CA MET A 263 5.84 60.52 1.59
C MET A 263 6.83 59.98 0.56
N ASP A 264 7.45 60.91 -0.17
CA ASP A 264 8.78 60.75 -0.75
C ASP A 264 9.68 61.81 -0.09
N LYS A 265 10.57 61.35 0.80
CA LYS A 265 11.98 61.75 0.97
C LYS A 265 12.54 61.19 2.28
#